data_AF-A0A2X3KFR4-F1
#
_entry.id   AF-A0A2X3KFR4-F1
#
_cell.length_a   1.000
_cell.length_b   1.000
_cell.length_c   1.000
_cell.angle_alpha   90.00
_cell.angle_beta   90.00
_cell.angle_gamma   90.00
#
_symmetry.space_group_name_H-M   'P 1'
#
loop_
_entity.id
_entity.type
_entity.pdbx_description
1 polymer ?
#
loop_
_entity_poly.entity_id
_entity_poly.type
_entity_poly.pdbx_seq_one_letter_code
_entity_poly.pdbx_strand_id
1 'polypeptide(L)'
;MNPLTHERVLQADNVPYILAEMMMEGLYGRSGDWAYRVGLPGKSGVGGGILAVVPGVMGIAAFSPPLDEEGNSVRGQKMVASVANQLGYNVFKG
;
A
#
# COMPACT_ATOMS: atom_id res chain seq x y z
N MET A 1 1.29 16.59 1.94
CA MET A 1 2.62 17.24 1.98
C MET A 1 3.60 16.23 1.43
N ASN A 2 4.38 16.56 0.40
CA ASN A 2 5.51 15.74 0.01
C ASN A 2 6.60 15.92 1.09
N PRO A 3 7.03 14.84 1.78
CA PRO A 3 7.95 14.97 2.91
C PRO A 3 9.39 15.32 2.50
N LEU A 4 9.76 15.18 1.22
CA LEU A 4 11.10 15.49 0.72
C LEU A 4 11.20 16.94 0.23
N THR A 5 10.16 17.45 -0.43
CA THR A 5 10.15 18.82 -0.97
C THR A 5 9.46 19.82 -0.06
N HIS A 6 8.74 19.35 0.97
CA HIS A 6 7.89 20.15 1.84
C HIS A 6 6.78 20.94 1.11
N GLU A 7 6.41 20.50 -0.09
CA GLU A 7 5.32 21.09 -0.86
C GLU A 7 3.98 20.40 -0.56
N ARG A 8 2.91 21.18 -0.41
CA ARG A 8 1.55 20.64 -0.33
C ARG A 8 1.04 20.31 -1.73
N VAL A 9 1.15 19.03 -2.10
CA VAL A 9 0.63 18.52 -3.39
C VAL A 9 -0.89 18.28 -3.37
N LEU A 10 -1.44 17.83 -2.24
CA LEU A 10 -2.88 17.55 -2.08
C LEU A 10 -3.43 18.22 -0.82
N GLN A 11 -4.72 18.60 -0.86
CA GLN A 11 -5.47 18.99 0.34
C GLN A 11 -5.63 17.79 1.27
N ALA A 12 -5.53 18.02 2.58
CA ALA A 12 -5.55 16.93 3.57
C ALA A 12 -6.89 16.17 3.53
N ASP A 13 -8.00 16.88 3.36
CA ASP A 13 -9.35 16.33 3.35
C ASP A 13 -9.58 15.35 2.19
N ASN A 14 -8.80 15.45 1.10
CA ASN A 14 -8.93 14.55 -0.05
C ASN A 14 -8.17 13.23 0.15
N VAL A 15 -7.18 13.18 1.05
CA VAL A 15 -6.31 12.00 1.21
C VAL A 15 -7.06 10.77 1.75
N PRO A 16 -7.93 10.88 2.78
CA PRO A 16 -8.67 9.72 3.28
C PRO A 16 -9.49 8.99 2.20
N TYR A 17 -10.08 9.72 1.24
CA TYR A 17 -10.84 9.10 0.15
C TYR A 17 -9.95 8.28 -0.79
N ILE A 18 -8.76 8.79 -1.12
CA ILE A 18 -7.77 8.04 -1.92
C ILE A 18 -7.33 6.76 -1.18
N LEU A 19 -7.06 6.89 0.12
CA LEU A 19 -6.64 5.74 0.93
C LEU A 19 -7.77 4.70 1.10
N ALA A 20 -9.03 5.15 1.16
CA ALA A 20 -10.18 4.25 1.17
C ALA A 20 -10.25 3.45 -0.14
N GLU A 21 -10.17 4.09 -1.30
CA GLU A 21 -10.19 3.40 -2.60
C GLU A 21 -9.01 2.42 -2.76
N MET A 22 -7.82 2.82 -2.31
CA MET A 22 -6.65 1.94 -2.26
C MET A 22 -6.87 0.72 -1.36
N MET A 23 -7.60 0.87 -0.26
CA MET A 23 -7.94 -0.26 0.62
C MET A 23 -8.94 -1.21 -0.04
N MET A 24 -9.96 -0.66 -0.70
CA MET A 24 -11.05 -1.46 -1.25
C MET A 24 -10.66 -2.19 -2.54
N GLU A 25 -9.91 -1.54 -3.44
CA GLU A 25 -9.69 -2.04 -4.81
C GLU A 25 -8.22 -1.98 -5.26
N GLY A 26 -7.30 -1.70 -4.33
CA GLY A 26 -5.89 -1.43 -4.65
C GLY A 26 -5.13 -2.59 -5.29
N LEU A 27 -5.49 -3.83 -4.94
CA LEU A 27 -4.86 -5.08 -5.40
C LEU A 27 -5.85 -5.98 -6.15
N TYR A 28 -6.83 -5.38 -6.83
CA TYR A 28 -7.86 -6.08 -7.62
C TYR A 28 -8.63 -7.10 -6.76
N GLY A 29 -8.85 -8.31 -7.27
CA GLY A 29 -9.55 -9.39 -6.57
C GLY A 29 -8.86 -9.88 -5.29
N ARG A 30 -7.65 -9.38 -4.97
CA ARG A 30 -6.89 -9.68 -3.75
C ARG A 30 -6.88 -8.54 -2.73
N SER A 31 -7.61 -7.45 -2.96
CA SER A 31 -7.63 -6.30 -2.03
C SER A 31 -8.13 -6.70 -0.63
N GLY A 32 -9.16 -7.56 -0.54
CA GLY A 32 -9.62 -8.10 0.74
C GLY A 32 -8.57 -8.95 1.47
N ASP A 33 -7.84 -9.81 0.74
CA ASP A 33 -6.75 -10.61 1.31
C ASP A 33 -5.60 -9.73 1.83
N TRP A 34 -5.28 -8.66 1.10
CA TRP A 34 -4.28 -7.69 1.48
C TRP A 34 -4.67 -6.92 2.74
N ALA A 35 -5.92 -6.42 2.79
CA ALA A 35 -6.48 -5.78 3.96
C ALA A 35 -6.44 -6.71 5.19
N TYR A 36 -6.76 -7.99 5.01
CA TYR A 36 -6.75 -8.98 6.09
C TYR A 36 -5.33 -9.29 6.61
N ARG A 37 -4.36 -9.48 5.71
CA ARG A 37 -3.00 -9.93 6.09
C ARG A 37 -2.05 -8.79 6.45
N VAL A 38 -2.21 -7.63 5.81
CA VAL A 38 -1.30 -6.47 5.95
C VAL A 38 -2.02 -5.30 6.61
N GLY A 39 -3.26 -5.02 6.22
CA GLY A 39 -4.09 -3.97 6.83
C GLY A 39 -3.56 -2.56 6.59
N LEU A 40 -3.08 -2.29 5.37
CA LEU A 40 -2.64 -0.97 4.93
C LEU A 40 -3.25 -0.66 3.56
N PRO A 41 -3.71 0.57 3.28
CA PRO A 41 -4.08 0.99 1.93
C PRO A 41 -2.95 0.69 0.94
N GLY A 42 -3.25 -0.04 -0.13
CA GLY A 42 -2.25 -0.55 -1.07
C GLY A 42 -2.55 -0.21 -2.53
N LYS A 43 -1.55 -0.31 -3.39
CA LYS A 43 -1.75 -0.35 -4.85
C LYS A 43 -0.72 -1.23 -5.52
N SER A 44 -1.16 -2.07 -6.44
CA SER A 44 -0.31 -2.81 -7.36
C SER A 44 -0.30 -2.24 -8.78
N GLY A 45 0.72 -2.60 -9.56
CA GLY A 45 0.74 -2.37 -11.00
C GLY A 45 1.52 -3.47 -11.73
N VAL A 46 1.12 -3.75 -12.98
CA VAL A 46 1.68 -4.83 -13.82
C VAL A 46 3.16 -4.65 -14.18
N GLY A 47 3.73 -3.48 -13.95
CA GLY A 47 5.18 -3.29 -13.98
C GLY A 47 5.93 -4.02 -12.86
N GLY A 48 5.23 -4.54 -11.84
CA GLY A 48 5.81 -5.25 -10.70
C GLY A 48 5.95 -4.40 -9.43
N GLY A 49 5.37 -3.19 -9.41
CA GLY A 49 5.37 -2.31 -8.25
C GLY A 49 4.26 -2.63 -7.26
N ILE A 50 4.57 -2.54 -5.97
CA ILE A 50 3.61 -2.53 -4.86
C ILE A 50 3.90 -1.31 -3.99
N LEU A 51 2.87 -0.52 -3.69
CA LEU A 51 2.89 0.62 -2.78
C LEU A 51 1.91 0.36 -1.64
N ALA A 52 2.29 0.69 -0.41
CA ALA A 52 1.39 0.76 0.73
C ALA A 52 1.62 2.05 1.53
N VAL A 53 0.56 2.55 2.17
CA VAL A 53 0.60 3.76 2.99
C VAL A 53 0.32 3.40 4.44
N VAL A 54 1.20 3.83 5.35
CA VAL A 54 0.92 3.88 6.80
C VAL A 54 0.47 5.31 7.11
N PRO A 55 -0.84 5.55 7.31
CA PRO A 55 -1.36 6.91 7.47
C PRO A 55 -0.64 7.69 8.57
N GLY A 56 -0.12 8.87 8.24
CA GLY A 56 0.59 9.73 9.18
C GLY A 56 2.04 9.32 9.51
N VAL A 57 2.54 8.21 8.97
CA VAL A 57 3.87 7.68 9.31
C VAL A 57 4.79 7.59 8.10
N MET A 58 4.48 6.75 7.10
CA MET A 58 5.38 6.49 5.96
C MET A 58 4.67 5.90 4.75
N GLY A 59 5.33 5.93 3.60
CA GLY A 59 5.03 5.07 2.45
C GLY A 59 6.02 3.93 2.36
N ILE A 60 5.55 2.72 2.04
CA ILE A 60 6.37 1.52 1.85
C ILE A 60 6.19 1.07 0.40
N ALA A 61 7.29 0.86 -0.32
CA ALA A 61 7.22 0.40 -1.70
C ALA A 61 8.21 -0.75 -1.95
N ALA A 62 7.85 -1.64 -2.86
CA ALA A 62 8.73 -2.68 -3.35
C ALA A 62 8.48 -2.95 -4.84
N PHE A 63 9.46 -3.57 -5.49
CA PHE A 63 9.42 -3.86 -6.92
C PHE A 63 10.00 -5.23 -7.22
N SER A 64 9.27 -6.02 -8.01
CA SER A 64 9.82 -7.19 -8.71
C SER A 64 8.92 -7.58 -9.88
N PRO A 65 9.45 -7.76 -11.11
CA PRO A 65 8.62 -8.00 -12.29
C PRO A 65 7.69 -9.23 -12.26
N PRO A 66 8.06 -10.40 -11.70
CA PRO A 66 7.19 -11.57 -11.73
C PRO A 66 5.89 -11.36 -10.93
N LEU A 67 4.75 -11.59 -11.60
CA LEU A 67 3.41 -11.39 -11.07
C LEU A 67 2.74 -12.73 -10.73
N ASP A 68 1.78 -12.68 -9.81
CA ASP A 68 0.80 -13.76 -9.61
C ASP A 68 -0.34 -13.69 -10.64
N GLU A 69 -1.32 -14.59 -10.51
CA GLU A 69 -2.48 -14.71 -11.40
C GLU A 69 -3.38 -13.46 -11.40
N GLU A 70 -3.29 -12.60 -10.38
CA GLU A 70 -4.06 -11.36 -10.25
C GLU A 70 -3.24 -10.13 -10.71
N GLY A 71 -2.06 -10.35 -11.29
CA GLY A 71 -1.21 -9.28 -11.80
C GLY A 71 -0.45 -8.51 -10.71
N ASN A 72 -0.35 -9.07 -9.51
CA ASN A 72 0.37 -8.45 -8.39
C ASN A 72 1.78 -9.03 -8.27
N SER A 73 2.79 -8.20 -7.99
CA SER A 73 4.17 -8.69 -7.82
C SER A 73 4.27 -9.71 -6.69
N VAL A 74 4.70 -10.94 -6.99
CA VAL A 74 4.81 -12.02 -5.99
C VAL A 74 5.77 -11.63 -4.87
N ARG A 75 6.93 -11.07 -5.24
CA ARG A 75 7.97 -10.67 -4.27
C ARG A 75 7.67 -9.28 -3.69
N GLY A 76 7.13 -8.36 -4.49
CA GLY A 76 6.73 -7.03 -4.04
C GLY A 76 5.76 -7.08 -2.86
N GLN A 77 4.72 -7.90 -2.98
CA GLN A 77 3.72 -8.09 -1.92
C GLN A 77 4.38 -8.58 -0.62
N LYS A 78 5.22 -9.61 -0.72
CA LYS A 78 5.92 -10.19 0.44
C LYS A 78 6.88 -9.21 1.10
N MET A 79 7.61 -8.41 0.32
CA MET A 79 8.54 -7.42 0.86
C MET A 79 7.80 -6.32 1.63
N VAL A 80 6.75 -5.73 1.05
CA VAL A 80 5.95 -4.69 1.72
C VAL A 80 5.26 -5.24 2.97
N ALA A 81 4.64 -6.42 2.87
CA ALA A 81 4.01 -7.08 4.02
C ALA A 81 5.03 -7.38 5.13
N SER A 82 6.24 -7.81 4.78
CA SER A 82 7.30 -8.09 5.75
C SER A 82 7.72 -6.82 6.51
N VAL A 83 7.92 -5.70 5.82
CA VAL A 83 8.26 -4.41 6.47
C VAL A 83 7.13 -3.95 7.39
N ALA A 84 5.88 -3.97 6.92
CA ALA A 84 4.72 -3.58 7.73
C ALA A 84 4.61 -4.43 9.02
N ASN A 85 4.78 -5.74 8.90
CA ASN A 85 4.70 -6.67 10.02
C ASN A 85 5.85 -6.50 11.02
N GLN A 86 7.09 -6.33 10.53
CA GLN A 86 8.25 -6.12 11.39
C GLN A 86 8.14 -4.82 12.21
N LEU A 87 7.54 -3.79 11.63
CA LEU A 87 7.33 -2.50 12.28
C LEU A 87 6.00 -2.41 13.05
N GLY A 88 5.16 -3.44 12.99
CA GLY A 88 3.89 -3.49 13.70
C GLY A 88 2.77 -2.61 13.13
N TYR A 89 2.87 -2.16 11.88
CA TYR A 89 1.87 -1.27 11.28
C TYR A 89 0.70 -2.01 10.65
N ASN A 90 -0.51 -1.65 11.07
CA ASN A 90 -1.78 -2.11 10.50
C ASN A 90 -2.89 -1.16 11.00
N VAL A 91 -3.74 -0.64 10.10
CA VAL A 91 -4.78 0.35 10.47
C VAL A 91 -5.90 -0.22 11.34
N PHE A 92 -5.99 -1.55 11.44
CA PHE A 92 -6.94 -2.27 12.29
C PHE A 92 -6.33 -2.67 13.66
N LYS A 93 -5.10 -2.25 13.96
CA LYS A 93 -4.47 -2.40 15.28
C LYS A 93 -4.38 -1.04 15.96
N GLY A 94 -4.83 -0.98 17.22
CA GLY A 94 -4.74 0.19 18.09
C GLY A 94 -3.43 0.29 18.84
#